data_AF-A0A7S3ZG33-F1
#
_entry.id   AF-A0A7S3ZG33-F1
#
_cell.length_a   1.000
_cell.length_b   1.000
_cell.length_c   1.000
_cell.angle_alpha   90.00
_cell.angle_beta   90.00
_cell.angle_gamma   90.00
#
_symmetry.space_group_name_H-M   'P 1'
#
loop_
_entity.id
_entity.type
_entity.pdbx_description
1 polymer ?
#
loop_
_entity_poly.entity_id
_entity_poly.type
_entity_poly.pdbx_seq_one_letter_code
_entity_poly.pdbx_strand_id
1 'polypeptide(L)'
;SVTLHYLKSGECRVRLIIRRQEFFIPATLLLFALKDTTAKEIFQSIVRGDSTNHWVSSRTEAMLRQHSLKTRNDVLTYLGGLFRHVFGNTVPKSLSDKQLCFRMMDQHLFVHVDKKSPTRNVDKFEVLILMIRKLYALAKGDIQPENPDALSSHEILLPGHMFLMVIKEKLQEFVFGLGGMILREQRMGRLMAFDDSYIKKLLAMHPKVGDRVSYLITTGNLVSNTGLDLMQTSGFTIVADKLNYFRYLSHFRSVHRGQFFTEMKTTSVRKLLPESWGFLCPVHTPDGSPCGLLNHLAAPCQILPNPPNFNQTQFKRLLRDAGMIPKEMGINLGHRYCSVCLDGVVVGYVDPENITALADTIRGFKISGKLPKHTEITPIKDMKDRVFPGLYLSTTPARLTRPVYNLQARNNNKSSNGLEEKKAKTMEEENDEDDDEERKDMDEIHNDNDAGIEWISPMEQCFLNIACVPDDYRE
;
A
#
# COMPACT_ATOMS: atom_id res chain seq x y z
N SER A 1 2.69 11.61 2.00
CA SER A 1 3.22 11.22 0.68
C SER A 1 4.73 11.44 0.53
N VAL A 2 5.40 10.54 -0.24
CA VAL A 2 6.81 10.62 -0.69
C VAL A 2 6.81 10.63 -2.22
N THR A 3 7.53 11.55 -2.87
CA THR A 3 7.63 11.61 -4.35
C THR A 3 9.08 11.72 -4.78
N LEU A 4 9.48 11.07 -5.87
CA LEU A 4 10.83 11.18 -6.42
C LEU A 4 10.78 11.97 -7.74
N HIS A 5 11.55 13.05 -7.81
CA HIS A 5 11.62 13.94 -8.97
C HIS A 5 12.95 13.72 -9.72
N TYR A 6 12.86 13.61 -11.04
CA TYR A 6 14.01 13.61 -11.94
C TYR A 6 14.27 15.04 -12.44
N LEU A 7 15.49 15.54 -12.27
CA LEU A 7 15.91 16.84 -12.77
C LEU A 7 16.64 16.71 -14.11
N LYS A 8 16.59 17.77 -14.94
CA LYS A 8 17.33 17.81 -16.21
C LYS A 8 18.85 17.67 -16.04
N SER A 9 19.37 17.99 -14.85
CA SER A 9 20.77 17.75 -14.46
C SER A 9 21.14 16.26 -14.30
N GLY A 10 20.16 15.36 -14.33
CA GLY A 10 20.33 13.93 -14.01
C GLY A 10 20.20 13.61 -12.52
N GLU A 11 19.99 14.62 -11.67
CA GLU A 11 19.80 14.46 -10.22
C GLU A 11 18.39 13.96 -9.88
N CYS A 12 18.29 13.12 -8.85
CA CYS A 12 17.04 12.69 -8.26
C CYS A 12 16.81 13.37 -6.90
N ARG A 13 15.64 14.00 -6.71
CA ARG A 13 15.24 14.61 -5.42
C ARG A 13 13.99 13.97 -4.85
N VAL A 14 14.04 13.62 -3.58
CA VAL A 14 12.90 13.11 -2.80
C VAL A 14 12.14 14.29 -2.21
N ARG A 15 10.88 14.45 -2.60
CA ARG A 15 9.92 15.36 -2.00
C ARG A 15 9.21 14.67 -0.83
N LEU A 16 9.17 15.34 0.31
CA LEU A 16 8.45 14.95 1.51
C LEU A 16 7.48 16.05 1.93
N ILE A 17 6.30 15.67 2.40
CA ILE A 17 5.32 16.62 2.93
C ILE A 17 5.26 16.47 4.45
N ILE A 18 5.57 17.55 5.17
CA ILE A 18 5.51 17.60 6.63
C ILE A 18 4.68 18.83 7.01
N ARG A 19 3.54 18.61 7.70
CA ARG A 19 2.61 19.68 8.11
C ARG A 19 2.23 20.62 6.94
N ARG A 20 1.86 20.03 5.79
CA ARG A 20 1.51 20.73 4.54
C ARG A 20 2.64 21.56 3.91
N GLN A 21 3.88 21.47 4.42
CA GLN A 21 5.06 22.07 3.79
C GLN A 21 5.82 21.01 2.99
N GLU A 22 6.28 21.38 1.80
CA GLU A 22 7.04 20.51 0.92
C GLU A 22 8.54 20.71 1.12
N PHE A 23 9.26 19.60 1.29
CA PHE A 23 10.71 19.59 1.44
C PHE A 23 11.33 18.72 0.36
N PHE A 24 12.34 19.24 -0.33
CA PHE A 24 13.06 18.51 -1.37
C PHE A 24 14.46 18.15 -0.87
N ILE A 25 14.74 16.85 -0.76
CA ILE A 25 16.02 16.32 -0.27
C ILE A 25 16.69 15.54 -1.42
N PRO A 26 17.98 15.80 -1.72
CA PRO A 26 18.72 14.97 -2.67
C PRO A 26 18.68 13.48 -2.29
N ALA A 27 18.36 12.61 -3.25
CA ALA A 27 18.21 11.18 -2.98
C ALA A 27 19.51 10.54 -2.47
N THR A 28 20.67 11.05 -2.91
CA THR A 28 22.00 10.60 -2.46
C THR A 28 22.24 10.80 -0.98
N LEU A 29 21.84 11.96 -0.42
CA LEU A 29 21.94 12.20 1.01
C LEU A 29 21.07 11.21 1.80
N LEU A 30 19.86 10.92 1.32
CA LEU A 30 19.01 9.93 1.98
C LEU A 30 19.61 8.51 1.89
N LEU A 31 20.20 8.12 0.76
CA LEU A 31 20.87 6.82 0.62
C LEU A 31 22.03 6.66 1.62
N PHE A 32 22.90 7.68 1.75
CA PHE A 32 23.97 7.68 2.74
C PHE A 32 23.46 7.73 4.20
N ALA A 33 22.31 8.37 4.46
CA ALA A 33 21.73 8.42 5.80
C ALA A 33 21.14 7.07 6.24
N LEU A 34 20.50 6.35 5.32
CA LEU A 34 19.80 5.09 5.57
C LEU A 34 20.78 3.97 5.94
N LYS A 35 21.75 3.70 5.07
CA LYS A 35 22.70 2.59 5.22
C LYS A 35 24.12 3.11 5.13
N ASP A 36 25.00 2.58 5.99
CA ASP A 36 26.43 2.85 5.87
C ASP A 36 26.94 2.21 4.59
N THR A 37 27.20 3.04 3.58
CA THR A 37 27.44 2.63 2.20
C THR A 37 28.47 3.52 1.53
N THR A 38 29.11 2.98 0.50
CA THR A 38 30.02 3.76 -0.35
C THR A 38 29.31 4.21 -1.61
N ALA A 39 29.81 5.28 -2.25
CA ALA A 39 29.29 5.72 -3.56
C ALA A 39 29.36 4.59 -4.62
N LYS A 40 30.37 3.72 -4.54
CA LYS A 40 30.51 2.54 -5.40
C LYS A 40 29.37 1.54 -5.18
N GLU A 41 29.02 1.28 -3.92
CA GLU A 41 27.92 0.38 -3.59
C GLU A 41 26.58 0.93 -4.10
N ILE A 42 26.29 2.21 -3.89
CA ILE A 42 25.08 2.87 -4.44
C ILE A 42 25.04 2.75 -5.96
N PHE A 43 26.16 3.01 -6.64
CA PHE A 43 26.27 2.88 -8.08
C PHE A 43 25.98 1.44 -8.54
N GLN A 44 26.57 0.45 -7.88
CA GLN A 44 26.34 -0.97 -8.17
C GLN A 44 24.90 -1.40 -7.89
N SER A 45 24.25 -0.89 -6.85
CA SER A 45 22.85 -1.17 -6.55
C SER A 45 21.88 -0.61 -7.61
N ILE A 46 22.18 0.55 -8.19
CA ILE A 46 21.34 1.17 -9.24
C ILE A 46 21.58 0.49 -10.59
N VAL A 47 22.84 0.30 -10.98
CA VAL A 47 23.25 -0.21 -12.31
C VAL A 47 23.18 -1.74 -12.38
N ARG A 48 23.40 -2.45 -11.27
CA ARG A 48 23.42 -3.92 -11.16
C ARG A 48 24.25 -4.61 -12.24
N GLY A 49 25.44 -4.06 -12.51
CA GLY A 49 26.39 -4.63 -13.46
C GLY A 49 26.01 -4.50 -14.94
N ASP A 50 24.98 -3.71 -15.28
CA ASP A 50 24.70 -3.35 -16.68
C ASP A 50 25.78 -2.39 -17.23
N SER A 51 26.81 -2.95 -17.84
CA SER A 51 27.86 -2.16 -18.50
C SER A 51 27.41 -1.53 -19.82
N THR A 52 26.30 -1.99 -20.39
CA THR A 52 25.82 -1.54 -21.71
C THR A 52 25.01 -0.25 -21.62
N ASN A 53 24.36 -0.01 -20.49
CA ASN A 53 23.47 1.14 -20.31
C ASN A 53 24.21 2.38 -19.80
N HIS A 54 24.93 3.04 -20.72
CA HIS A 54 25.62 4.31 -20.48
C HIS A 54 24.68 5.44 -19.99
N TRP A 55 23.40 5.36 -20.34
CA TRP A 55 22.40 6.36 -19.97
C TRP A 55 22.18 6.38 -18.45
N VAL A 56 22.05 5.21 -17.82
CA VAL A 56 21.84 5.08 -16.37
C VAL A 56 23.14 5.33 -15.60
N SER A 57 24.27 4.77 -16.07
CA SER A 57 25.55 4.92 -15.37
C SER A 57 26.01 6.38 -15.31
N SER A 58 25.97 7.11 -16.43
CA SER A 58 26.37 8.54 -16.48
C SER A 58 25.57 9.41 -15.51
N ARG A 59 24.26 9.22 -15.43
CA ARG A 59 23.38 9.97 -14.52
C ARG A 59 23.60 9.60 -13.06
N THR A 60 23.83 8.32 -12.79
CA THR A 60 24.15 7.85 -11.44
C THR A 60 25.47 8.44 -10.97
N GLU A 61 26.49 8.52 -11.83
CA GLU A 61 27.74 9.21 -11.52
C GLU A 61 27.54 10.71 -11.27
N ALA A 62 26.78 11.39 -12.13
CA ALA A 62 26.47 12.81 -11.97
C ALA A 62 25.77 13.07 -10.61
N MET A 63 24.77 12.25 -10.27
CA MET A 63 24.05 12.31 -9.01
C MET A 63 24.98 12.12 -7.80
N LEU A 64 25.93 11.18 -7.87
CA LEU A 64 26.88 10.88 -6.79
C LEU A 64 27.97 11.94 -6.62
N ARG A 65 28.32 12.69 -7.66
CA ARG A 65 29.38 13.73 -7.63
C ARG A 65 28.92 15.06 -7.02
N GLN A 66 27.62 15.33 -6.96
CA GLN A 66 27.08 16.64 -6.59
C GLN A 66 27.26 17.03 -5.12
N HIS A 67 27.42 16.07 -4.21
CA HIS A 67 27.53 16.35 -2.77
C HIS A 67 28.86 15.88 -2.21
N SER A 68 29.46 16.74 -1.38
CA SER A 68 30.73 16.48 -0.70
C SER A 68 30.58 15.57 0.53
N LEU A 69 29.40 15.52 1.13
CA LEU A 69 29.11 14.69 2.30
C LEU A 69 28.98 13.23 1.89
N LYS A 70 29.89 12.39 2.41
CA LYS A 70 29.95 10.95 2.08
C LYS A 70 29.81 10.04 3.29
N THR A 71 30.04 10.54 4.51
CA THR A 71 29.89 9.71 5.71
C THR A 71 28.46 9.78 6.23
N ARG A 72 27.94 8.64 6.71
CA ARG A 72 26.60 8.55 7.26
C ARG A 72 26.38 9.51 8.44
N ASN A 73 27.37 9.65 9.32
CA ASN A 73 27.25 10.49 10.51
C ASN A 73 27.15 11.99 10.18
N ASP A 74 27.93 12.46 9.19
CA ASP A 74 27.90 13.86 8.77
C ASP A 74 26.56 14.19 8.12
N VAL A 75 26.06 13.29 7.26
CA VAL A 75 24.77 13.46 6.59
C VAL A 75 23.61 13.49 7.59
N LEU A 76 23.61 12.59 8.57
CA LEU A 76 22.58 12.57 9.62
C LEU A 76 22.57 13.85 10.46
N THR A 77 23.76 14.37 10.78
CA THR A 77 23.89 15.61 11.56
C THR A 77 23.44 16.82 10.73
N TYR A 78 23.84 16.87 9.46
CA TYR A 78 23.45 17.93 8.53
C TYR A 78 21.93 17.97 8.31
N LEU A 79 21.31 16.85 7.96
CA LEU A 79 19.85 16.76 7.77
C LEU A 79 19.12 17.05 9.07
N GLY A 80 19.60 16.53 10.20
CA GLY A 80 19.04 16.80 11.52
C GLY A 80 18.98 18.29 11.84
N GLY A 81 20.08 19.01 11.63
CA GLY A 81 20.16 20.45 11.86
C GLY A 81 19.17 21.25 11.01
N LEU A 82 19.05 20.90 9.71
CA LEU A 82 18.10 21.55 8.80
C LEU A 82 16.64 21.36 9.25
N PHE A 83 16.27 20.13 9.65
CA PHE A 83 14.90 19.81 10.02
C PHE A 83 14.54 20.20 11.47
N ARG A 84 15.51 20.59 12.31
CA ARG A 84 15.24 21.01 13.70
C ARG A 84 14.27 22.18 13.78
N HIS A 85 14.41 23.16 12.89
CA HIS A 85 13.49 24.29 12.82
C HIS A 85 12.07 23.89 12.39
N VAL A 86 11.95 22.90 11.49
CA VAL A 86 10.66 22.40 10.97
C VAL A 86 9.84 21.72 12.08
N PHE A 87 10.49 20.91 12.90
CA PHE A 87 9.82 20.25 14.02
C PHE A 87 9.61 21.19 15.22
N GLY A 88 10.42 22.25 15.35
CA GLY A 88 10.25 23.31 16.34
C GLY A 88 10.09 22.77 17.77
N ASN A 89 9.11 23.30 18.50
CA ASN A 89 8.84 22.93 19.90
C ASN A 89 8.27 21.50 20.09
N THR A 90 7.99 20.76 19.03
CA THR A 90 7.50 19.38 19.16
C THR A 90 8.61 18.36 19.42
N VAL A 91 9.86 18.80 19.37
CA VAL A 91 11.04 18.00 19.69
C VAL A 91 11.76 18.61 20.90
N PRO A 92 12.13 17.81 21.92
CA PRO A 92 12.94 18.29 23.03
C PRO A 92 14.29 18.85 22.56
N LYS A 93 14.74 19.95 23.17
CA LYS A 93 16.06 20.54 22.88
C LYS A 93 17.24 19.60 23.20
N SER A 94 17.03 18.61 24.05
CA SER A 94 18.03 17.60 24.40
C SER A 94 18.28 16.57 23.30
N LEU A 95 17.41 16.49 22.28
CA LEU A 95 17.55 15.51 21.21
C LEU A 95 18.65 15.94 20.23
N SER A 96 19.67 15.11 20.04
CA SER A 96 20.74 15.36 19.06
C SER A 96 20.21 15.47 17.62
N ASP A 97 20.92 16.20 16.76
CA ASP A 97 20.54 16.35 15.34
C ASP A 97 20.49 14.99 14.63
N LYS A 98 21.45 14.11 14.93
CA LYS A 98 21.48 12.75 14.43
C LYS A 98 20.22 11.96 14.77
N GLN A 99 19.79 12.01 16.04
CA GLN A 99 18.57 11.33 16.49
C GLN A 99 17.31 11.94 15.86
N LEU A 100 17.30 13.27 15.66
CA LEU A 100 16.21 13.94 14.97
C LEU A 100 16.09 13.47 13.51
N CYS A 101 17.20 13.35 12.80
CA CYS A 101 17.19 12.82 11.43
C CYS A 101 16.64 11.39 11.38
N PHE A 102 17.05 10.51 12.31
CA PHE A 102 16.47 9.16 12.40
C PHE A 102 14.96 9.19 12.64
N ARG A 103 14.50 10.03 13.56
CA ARG A 103 13.07 10.19 13.84
C ARG A 103 12.30 10.69 12.61
N MET A 104 12.88 11.65 11.88
CA MET A 104 12.29 12.20 10.66
C MET A 104 12.18 11.13 9.55
N MET A 105 13.24 10.33 9.32
CA MET A 105 13.18 9.20 8.40
C MET A 105 12.18 8.13 8.86
N ASP A 106 12.05 7.86 10.16
CA ASP A 106 11.10 6.88 10.69
C ASP A 106 9.63 7.32 10.58
N GLN A 107 9.37 8.62 10.61
CA GLN A 107 8.02 9.18 10.62
C GLN A 107 7.53 9.61 9.24
N HIS A 108 8.43 9.89 8.30
CA HIS A 108 8.06 10.48 7.01
C HIS A 108 8.62 9.75 5.77
N LEU A 109 9.67 8.94 5.91
CA LEU A 109 10.27 8.22 4.78
C LEU A 109 9.92 6.73 4.82
N PHE A 110 9.20 6.26 3.80
CA PHE A 110 8.79 4.85 3.61
C PHE A 110 8.25 4.21 4.89
N VAL A 111 7.18 4.83 5.42
CA VAL A 111 6.58 4.46 6.71
C VAL A 111 5.90 3.10 6.72
N HIS A 112 5.69 2.51 5.53
CA HIS A 112 5.15 1.16 5.34
C HIS A 112 6.14 0.07 5.74
N VAL A 113 7.44 0.36 5.75
CA VAL A 113 8.47 -0.58 6.22
C VAL A 113 8.29 -0.79 7.74
N ASP A 114 8.22 -2.05 8.15
CA ASP A 114 7.99 -2.42 9.55
C ASP A 114 9.05 -1.81 10.48
N LYS A 115 8.58 -1.07 11.49
CA LYS A 115 9.43 -0.42 12.50
C LYS A 115 10.16 -1.43 13.39
N LYS A 116 9.60 -2.63 13.55
CA LYS A 116 10.21 -3.71 14.35
C LYS A 116 11.28 -4.48 13.57
N SER A 117 11.34 -4.32 12.24
CA SER A 117 12.35 -4.99 11.42
C SER A 117 13.76 -4.52 11.81
N PRO A 118 14.69 -5.44 12.13
CA PRO A 118 16.08 -5.08 12.42
C PRO A 118 16.78 -4.50 11.17
N THR A 119 16.29 -4.84 9.97
CA THR A 119 16.84 -4.40 8.70
C THR A 119 16.06 -3.22 8.09
N ARG A 120 15.20 -2.54 8.86
CA ARG A 120 14.32 -1.45 8.37
C ARG A 120 15.02 -0.40 7.51
N ASN A 121 16.23 0.02 7.87
CA ASN A 121 16.94 1.06 7.13
C ASN A 121 17.48 0.53 5.80
N VAL A 122 17.86 -0.76 5.76
CA VAL A 122 18.27 -1.46 4.54
C VAL A 122 17.06 -1.66 3.64
N ASP A 123 15.90 -2.01 4.19
CA ASP A 123 14.64 -2.13 3.44
C ASP A 123 14.26 -0.80 2.78
N LYS A 124 14.34 0.31 3.54
CA LYS A 124 14.13 1.66 3.02
C LYS A 124 15.14 2.04 1.94
N PHE A 125 16.39 1.61 2.09
CA PHE A 125 17.45 1.82 1.10
C PHE A 125 17.11 1.10 -0.22
N GLU A 126 16.75 -0.18 -0.16
CA GLU A 126 16.37 -0.97 -1.34
C GLU A 126 15.11 -0.40 -2.03
N VAL A 127 14.12 0.07 -1.27
CA VAL A 127 12.93 0.75 -1.82
C VAL A 127 13.34 2.01 -2.58
N LEU A 128 14.22 2.85 -2.02
CA LEU A 128 14.70 4.05 -2.72
C LEU A 128 15.47 3.72 -3.99
N ILE A 129 16.31 2.68 -3.96
CA ILE A 129 17.04 2.19 -5.13
C ILE A 129 16.07 1.74 -6.22
N LEU A 130 15.05 0.95 -5.86
CA LEU A 130 14.02 0.50 -6.80
C LEU A 130 13.27 1.69 -7.42
N MET A 131 12.90 2.69 -6.61
CA MET A 131 12.25 3.90 -7.10
C MET A 131 13.13 4.70 -8.07
N ILE A 132 14.43 4.84 -7.79
CA ILE A 132 15.37 5.51 -8.69
C ILE A 132 15.48 4.75 -10.01
N ARG A 133 15.59 3.42 -9.98
CA ARG A 133 15.64 2.58 -11.19
C ARG A 133 14.36 2.71 -12.03
N LYS A 134 13.19 2.67 -11.39
CA LYS A 134 11.89 2.89 -12.05
C LYS A 134 11.79 4.29 -12.66
N LEU A 135 12.23 5.33 -11.93
CA LEU A 135 12.24 6.71 -12.42
C LEU A 135 13.18 6.90 -13.63
N TYR A 136 14.36 6.28 -13.61
CA TYR A 136 15.28 6.29 -14.73
C TYR A 136 14.73 5.58 -15.97
N ALA A 137 14.07 4.43 -15.80
CA ALA A 137 13.37 3.77 -16.89
C ALA A 137 12.27 4.67 -17.48
N LEU A 138 11.51 5.36 -16.63
CA LEU A 138 10.46 6.31 -17.06
C LEU A 138 11.05 7.52 -17.81
N ALA A 139 12.11 8.12 -17.26
CA ALA A 139 12.75 9.29 -17.86
C ALA A 139 13.48 8.97 -19.18
N LYS A 140 13.93 7.73 -19.37
CA LYS A 140 14.47 7.25 -20.65
C LYS A 140 13.37 6.93 -21.68
N GLY A 141 12.16 6.63 -21.22
CA GLY A 141 11.03 6.22 -22.05
C GLY A 141 10.90 4.71 -22.25
N ASP A 142 11.65 3.90 -21.47
CA ASP A 142 11.57 2.44 -21.49
C ASP A 142 10.23 1.95 -20.91
N ILE A 143 9.63 2.72 -19.98
CA ILE A 143 8.30 2.46 -19.41
C ILE A 143 7.35 3.63 -19.62
N GLN A 144 6.05 3.36 -19.63
CA GLN A 144 5.00 4.37 -19.68
C GLN A 144 4.63 4.86 -18.27
N PRO A 145 4.13 6.09 -18.13
CA PRO A 145 3.57 6.56 -16.87
C PRO A 145 2.33 5.73 -16.52
N GLU A 146 2.26 5.26 -15.28
CA GLU A 146 1.07 4.59 -14.75
C GLU A 146 -0.10 5.57 -14.68
N ASN A 147 -1.30 5.10 -15.03
CA ASN A 147 -2.50 5.93 -15.03
C ASN A 147 -3.07 6.04 -13.59
N PRO A 148 -2.99 7.21 -12.93
CA PRO A 148 -3.50 7.38 -11.58
C PRO A 148 -5.03 7.40 -11.50
N ASP A 149 -5.73 7.35 -12.64
CA ASP A 149 -7.19 7.27 -12.71
C ASP A 149 -7.68 5.82 -12.92
N ALA A 150 -6.77 4.88 -13.24
CA ALA A 150 -7.10 3.47 -13.39
C ALA A 150 -7.33 2.82 -12.02
N LEU A 151 -8.35 1.95 -11.93
CA LEU A 151 -8.70 1.26 -10.69
C LEU A 151 -7.57 0.36 -10.16
N SER A 152 -6.70 -0.11 -11.05
CA SER A 152 -5.47 -0.86 -10.71
C SER A 152 -4.50 -0.08 -9.82
N SER A 153 -4.54 1.26 -9.87
CA SER A 153 -3.71 2.15 -9.03
C SER A 153 -4.45 2.72 -7.82
N HIS A 154 -5.69 2.27 -7.57
CA HIS A 154 -6.53 2.78 -6.49
C HIS A 154 -6.68 1.78 -5.34
N GLU A 155 -6.86 2.34 -4.15
CA GLU A 155 -7.36 1.66 -2.96
C GLU A 155 -8.56 2.45 -2.41
N ILE A 156 -9.39 1.82 -1.57
CA ILE A 156 -10.57 2.44 -0.99
C ILE A 156 -10.32 2.78 0.47
N LEU A 157 -10.25 4.08 0.77
CA LEU A 157 -10.25 4.56 2.14
C LEU A 157 -11.58 4.23 2.82
N LEU A 158 -11.55 3.28 3.76
CA LEU A 158 -12.73 2.88 4.51
C LEU A 158 -13.05 3.89 5.63
N PRO A 159 -14.34 4.05 6.01
CA PRO A 159 -14.73 4.93 7.10
C PRO A 159 -13.98 4.66 8.41
N GLY A 160 -13.78 3.39 8.76
CA GLY A 160 -13.03 2.99 9.95
C GLY A 160 -11.58 3.48 9.94
N HIS A 161 -10.88 3.35 8.81
CA HIS A 161 -9.52 3.88 8.66
C HIS A 161 -9.49 5.40 8.78
N MET A 162 -10.45 6.07 8.15
CA MET A 162 -10.56 7.53 8.23
C MET A 162 -10.82 8.00 9.68
N PHE A 163 -11.72 7.36 10.42
CA PHE A 163 -11.94 7.66 11.83
C PHE A 163 -10.67 7.46 12.66
N LEU A 164 -9.94 6.36 12.46
CA LEU A 164 -8.68 6.10 13.16
C LEU A 164 -7.64 7.18 12.88
N MET A 165 -7.51 7.64 11.63
CA MET A 165 -6.60 8.71 11.24
C MET A 165 -6.95 10.03 11.94
N VAL A 166 -8.23 10.41 11.95
CA VAL A 166 -8.72 11.63 12.59
C VAL A 166 -8.54 11.56 14.10
N ILE A 167 -8.98 10.48 14.74
CA ILE A 167 -8.85 10.29 16.19
C ILE A 167 -7.38 10.35 16.61
N LYS A 168 -6.49 9.68 15.88
CA LYS A 168 -5.05 9.72 16.13
C LYS A 168 -4.51 11.15 16.07
N GLU A 169 -4.85 11.92 15.03
CA GLU A 169 -4.39 13.31 14.91
C GLU A 169 -4.95 14.17 16.05
N LYS A 170 -6.23 14.04 16.39
CA LYS A 170 -6.86 14.82 17.47
C LYS A 170 -6.30 14.47 18.84
N LEU A 171 -5.96 13.21 19.10
CA LEU A 171 -5.25 12.80 20.32
C LEU A 171 -3.82 13.37 20.37
N GLN A 172 -3.11 13.40 19.24
CA GLN A 172 -1.79 14.02 19.17
C GLN A 172 -1.86 15.53 19.42
N GLU A 173 -2.81 16.22 18.78
CA GLU A 173 -3.07 17.65 19.02
C GLU A 173 -3.44 17.91 20.48
N PHE A 174 -4.24 17.04 21.10
CA PHE A 174 -4.59 17.12 22.51
C PHE A 174 -3.35 17.05 23.40
N VAL A 175 -2.49 16.03 23.22
CA VAL A 175 -1.26 15.87 24.01
C VAL A 175 -0.29 17.03 23.80
N PHE A 176 -0.08 17.46 22.55
CA PHE A 176 0.80 18.59 22.25
C PHE A 176 0.24 19.92 22.77
N GLY A 177 -1.08 20.10 22.73
CA GLY A 177 -1.77 21.27 23.28
C GLY A 177 -1.54 21.39 24.79
N LEU A 178 -1.75 20.29 25.53
CA LEU A 178 -1.48 20.22 26.97
C LEU A 178 -0.02 20.55 27.28
N GLY A 179 0.93 19.92 26.59
CA GLY A 179 2.36 20.19 26.77
C GLY A 179 2.73 21.65 26.46
N GLY A 180 2.13 22.23 25.42
CA GLY A 180 2.30 23.63 25.06
C GLY A 180 1.80 24.61 26.13
N MET A 181 0.66 24.31 26.76
CA MET A 181 0.12 25.10 27.87
C MET A 181 1.03 25.04 29.09
N ILE A 182 1.51 23.84 29.47
CA ILE A 182 2.44 23.65 30.60
C ILE A 182 3.73 24.46 30.37
N LEU A 183 4.34 24.33 29.20
CA LEU A 183 5.54 25.08 28.84
C LEU A 183 5.31 26.60 28.83
N ARG A 184 4.11 27.04 28.44
CA ARG A 184 3.74 28.45 28.49
C ARG A 184 3.64 28.96 29.92
N GLU A 185 2.99 28.24 30.82
CA GLU A 185 2.88 28.64 32.23
C GLU A 185 4.21 28.61 32.96
N GLN A 186 5.06 27.62 32.65
CA GLN A 186 6.44 27.56 33.15
C GLN A 186 7.24 28.79 32.72
N ARG A 187 7.16 29.20 31.44
CA ARG A 187 7.82 30.42 30.95
C ARG A 187 7.31 31.71 31.60
N MET A 188 6.04 31.75 31.99
CA MET A 188 5.45 32.90 32.70
C MET A 188 5.70 32.86 34.21
N GLY A 189 6.37 31.84 34.75
CA GLY A 189 6.57 31.66 36.19
C GLY A 189 5.29 31.41 36.98
N ARG A 190 4.19 31.02 36.31
CA ARG A 190 2.88 30.76 36.95
C ARG A 190 2.69 29.32 37.40
N LEU A 191 3.57 28.42 36.95
CA LEU A 191 3.54 27.02 37.32
C LEU A 191 4.15 26.85 38.71
N MET A 192 3.30 26.76 39.74
CA MET A 192 3.72 26.63 41.14
C MET A 192 4.03 25.18 41.53
N ALA A 193 3.17 24.23 41.16
CA ALA A 193 3.34 22.80 41.40
C ALA A 193 2.64 21.99 40.31
N PHE A 194 3.18 20.81 39.98
CA PHE A 194 2.58 19.87 39.03
C PHE A 194 1.79 18.80 39.80
N ASP A 195 0.66 19.20 40.37
CA ASP A 195 -0.20 18.35 41.20
C ASP A 195 -1.45 17.84 40.44
N ASP A 196 -2.14 16.85 41.02
CA ASP A 196 -3.35 16.26 40.42
C ASP A 196 -4.46 17.30 40.20
N SER A 197 -4.55 18.30 41.07
CA SER A 197 -5.48 19.42 40.95
C SER A 197 -5.21 20.23 39.69
N TYR A 198 -3.96 20.60 39.47
CA TYR A 198 -3.52 21.30 38.26
C TYR A 198 -3.80 20.49 36.99
N ILE A 199 -3.49 19.18 37.00
CA ILE A 199 -3.76 18.30 35.85
C ILE A 199 -5.26 18.24 35.55
N LYS A 200 -6.11 18.06 36.57
CA LYS A 200 -7.58 18.04 36.39
C LYS A 200 -8.09 19.36 35.82
N LYS A 201 -7.59 20.50 36.32
CA LYS A 201 -7.93 21.83 35.79
C LYS A 201 -7.50 22.00 34.34
N LEU A 202 -6.28 21.56 34.00
CA LEU A 202 -5.74 21.63 32.64
C LEU A 202 -6.58 20.80 31.66
N LEU A 203 -6.94 19.56 32.06
CA LEU A 203 -7.78 18.67 31.25
C LEU A 203 -9.19 19.23 31.05
N ALA A 204 -9.77 19.88 32.06
CA ALA A 204 -11.10 20.47 31.97
C ALA A 204 -11.16 21.68 31.01
N MET A 205 -10.07 22.44 30.88
CA MET A 205 -9.99 23.58 29.96
C MET A 205 -9.71 23.17 28.51
N HIS A 206 -9.15 21.99 28.26
CA HIS A 206 -8.76 21.58 26.92
C HIS A 206 -9.96 21.01 26.13
N PRO A 207 -10.15 21.37 24.85
CA PRO A 207 -11.21 20.81 24.02
C PRO A 207 -11.19 19.28 24.00
N LYS A 208 -12.38 18.67 24.14
CA LYS A 208 -12.54 17.21 24.11
C LYS A 208 -12.38 16.69 22.68
N VAL A 209 -11.74 15.53 22.55
CA VAL A 209 -11.55 14.86 21.26
C VAL A 209 -12.88 14.40 20.66
N GLY A 210 -13.82 13.94 21.49
CA GLY A 210 -15.15 13.50 21.05
C GLY A 210 -15.92 14.57 20.28
N ASP A 211 -15.90 15.82 20.76
CA ASP A 211 -16.59 16.95 20.11
C ASP A 211 -16.01 17.22 18.71
N ARG A 212 -14.69 17.05 18.53
CA ARG A 212 -14.02 17.22 17.23
C ARG A 212 -14.38 16.11 16.25
N VAL A 213 -14.54 14.88 16.72
CA VAL A 213 -14.99 13.75 15.89
C VAL A 213 -16.47 13.91 15.52
N SER A 214 -17.30 14.33 16.47
CA SER A 214 -18.72 14.62 16.24
C SER A 214 -18.92 15.74 15.21
N TYR A 215 -18.07 16.77 15.25
CA TYR A 215 -18.06 17.84 14.25
C TYR A 215 -17.80 17.30 12.83
N LEU A 216 -16.82 16.40 12.65
CA LEU A 216 -16.55 15.77 11.36
C LEU A 216 -17.76 14.98 10.87
N ILE A 217 -18.40 14.19 11.74
CA ILE A 217 -19.55 13.36 11.38
C ILE A 217 -20.73 14.23 10.95
N THR A 218 -21.00 15.29 11.72
CA THR A 218 -22.16 16.16 11.54
C THR A 218 -22.03 17.07 10.32
N THR A 219 -20.83 17.63 10.09
CA THR A 219 -20.62 18.64 9.04
C THR A 219 -19.95 18.11 7.78
N GLY A 220 -19.32 16.94 7.85
CA GLY A 220 -18.50 16.39 6.77
C GLY A 220 -17.20 17.16 6.50
N ASN A 221 -16.84 18.13 7.35
CA ASN A 221 -15.65 18.97 7.19
C ASN A 221 -14.48 18.48 8.05
N LEU A 222 -13.34 18.27 7.40
CA LEU A 222 -12.09 17.85 8.00
C LEU A 222 -11.24 19.05 8.40
N VAL A 223 -11.13 19.28 9.71
CA VAL A 223 -10.19 20.24 10.29
C VAL A 223 -8.92 19.49 10.69
N SER A 224 -7.87 19.59 9.89
CA SER A 224 -6.61 18.85 10.08
C SER A 224 -5.40 19.74 9.80
N ASN A 225 -4.41 19.73 10.69
CA ASN A 225 -3.15 20.45 10.50
C ASN A 225 -2.24 19.75 9.50
N THR A 226 -2.30 18.42 9.42
CA THR A 226 -1.49 17.63 8.48
C THR A 226 -2.16 17.47 7.12
N GLY A 227 -3.49 17.59 7.05
CA GLY A 227 -4.28 17.27 5.86
C GLY A 227 -4.52 15.77 5.65
N LEU A 228 -3.98 14.90 6.52
CA LEU A 228 -4.14 13.44 6.47
C LEU A 228 -3.80 12.78 5.11
N ASP A 229 -2.97 13.43 4.29
CA ASP A 229 -2.67 13.02 2.89
C ASP A 229 -3.89 12.98 1.96
N LEU A 230 -4.97 13.68 2.34
CA LEU A 230 -6.21 13.80 1.57
C LEU A 230 -6.21 15.11 0.77
N MET A 231 -6.75 15.07 -0.45
CA MET A 231 -6.80 16.23 -1.35
C MET A 231 -7.99 17.16 -1.08
N GLN A 232 -8.95 16.73 -0.26
CA GLN A 232 -10.17 17.47 0.04
C GLN A 232 -10.32 17.72 1.54
N THR A 233 -11.05 18.77 1.91
CA THR A 233 -11.34 19.14 3.30
C THR A 233 -12.82 19.05 3.66
N SER A 234 -13.71 18.75 2.71
CA SER A 234 -15.16 18.68 2.91
C SER A 234 -15.76 17.50 2.14
N GLY A 235 -17.03 17.20 2.42
CA GLY A 235 -17.78 16.15 1.73
C GLY A 235 -17.44 14.73 2.17
N PHE A 236 -16.95 14.56 3.40
CA PHE A 236 -16.60 13.23 3.94
C PHE A 236 -17.79 12.47 4.54
N THR A 237 -18.84 13.17 4.94
CA THR A 237 -20.08 12.55 5.42
C THR A 237 -21.26 13.05 4.62
N ILE A 238 -22.25 12.17 4.45
CA ILE A 238 -23.52 12.45 3.79
C ILE A 238 -24.64 11.91 4.66
N VAL A 239 -25.84 12.48 4.52
CA VAL A 239 -27.05 11.94 5.14
C VAL A 239 -27.45 10.67 4.38
N ALA A 240 -27.70 9.59 5.11
CA ALA A 240 -28.22 8.36 4.53
C ALA A 240 -29.74 8.50 4.32
N ASP A 241 -30.14 8.73 3.07
CA ASP A 241 -31.53 8.98 2.72
C ASP A 241 -32.36 7.70 2.86
N LYS A 242 -33.49 7.81 3.57
CA LYS A 242 -34.46 6.71 3.77
C LYS A 242 -35.68 6.84 2.85
N LEU A 243 -35.46 7.21 1.59
CA LEU A 243 -36.54 7.34 0.60
C LEU A 243 -37.17 5.98 0.27
N ASN A 244 -36.34 4.98 0.02
CA ASN A 244 -36.73 3.59 -0.17
C ASN A 244 -35.54 2.67 0.12
N TYR A 245 -35.77 1.37 0.12
CA TYR A 245 -34.76 0.36 0.43
C TYR A 245 -33.53 0.46 -0.49
N PHE A 246 -33.74 0.61 -1.80
CA PHE A 246 -32.65 0.67 -2.79
C PHE A 246 -31.77 1.91 -2.60
N ARG A 247 -32.36 3.08 -2.36
CA ARG A 247 -31.64 4.32 -2.08
C ARG A 247 -30.81 4.18 -0.81
N TYR A 248 -31.41 3.67 0.26
CA TYR A 248 -30.69 3.46 1.53
C TYR A 248 -29.51 2.51 1.35
N LEU A 249 -29.71 1.37 0.68
CA LEU A 249 -28.65 0.39 0.42
C LEU A 249 -27.54 0.93 -0.48
N SER A 250 -27.88 1.75 -1.49
CA SER A 250 -26.89 2.30 -2.43
C SER A 250 -25.80 3.13 -1.73
N HIS A 251 -26.13 3.83 -0.64
CA HIS A 251 -25.16 4.61 0.12
C HIS A 251 -23.99 3.74 0.61
N PHE A 252 -24.26 2.52 1.08
CA PHE A 252 -23.26 1.61 1.64
C PHE A 252 -22.41 0.89 0.58
N ARG A 253 -22.85 0.92 -0.69
CA ARG A 253 -22.08 0.37 -1.82
C ARG A 253 -21.45 1.47 -2.69
N SER A 254 -21.69 2.73 -2.36
CA SER A 254 -21.18 3.86 -3.12
C SER A 254 -19.70 4.13 -2.84
N VAL A 255 -18.97 4.48 -3.88
CA VAL A 255 -17.56 4.87 -3.85
C VAL A 255 -17.43 6.16 -4.65
N HIS A 256 -16.81 7.16 -4.05
CA HIS A 256 -16.64 8.47 -4.67
C HIS A 256 -15.17 8.79 -4.89
N ARG A 257 -14.81 9.32 -6.07
CA ARG A 257 -13.42 9.67 -6.41
C ARG A 257 -12.86 10.82 -5.56
N GLY A 258 -13.75 11.68 -5.05
CA GLY A 258 -13.44 12.85 -4.22
C GLY A 258 -14.10 14.12 -4.77
N GLN A 259 -14.56 14.99 -3.89
CA GLN A 259 -15.13 16.30 -4.20
C GLN A 259 -14.15 17.18 -4.97
N PHE A 260 -12.85 17.04 -4.74
CA PHE A 260 -11.81 17.74 -5.50
C PHE A 260 -11.93 17.52 -7.03
N PHE A 261 -12.43 16.36 -7.47
CA PHE A 261 -12.56 16.02 -8.88
C PHE A 261 -13.87 16.50 -9.51
N THR A 262 -14.86 16.93 -8.71
CA THR A 262 -16.11 17.48 -9.26
C THR A 262 -15.87 18.86 -9.90
N GLU A 263 -14.92 19.62 -9.37
CA GLU A 263 -14.52 20.95 -9.87
C GLU A 263 -13.57 20.87 -11.08
N MET A 264 -12.98 19.72 -11.36
CA MET A 264 -12.10 19.54 -12.52
C MET A 264 -12.87 19.53 -13.83
N LYS A 265 -12.37 20.27 -14.82
CA LYS A 265 -12.91 20.28 -16.20
C LYS A 265 -12.50 19.06 -17.03
N THR A 266 -11.48 18.32 -16.58
CA THR A 266 -11.00 17.13 -17.28
C THR A 266 -11.98 15.97 -17.10
N THR A 267 -12.27 15.27 -18.18
CA THR A 267 -13.20 14.13 -18.17
C THR A 267 -12.50 12.78 -17.98
N SER A 268 -11.15 12.74 -17.95
CA SER A 268 -10.39 11.48 -17.79
C SER A 268 -10.81 10.69 -16.57
N VAL A 269 -10.96 11.38 -15.43
CA VAL A 269 -11.35 10.83 -14.13
C VAL A 269 -12.79 10.28 -14.09
N ARG A 270 -13.60 10.59 -15.10
CA ARG A 270 -15.02 10.18 -15.22
C ARG A 270 -15.20 9.00 -16.17
N LYS A 271 -14.15 8.63 -16.92
CA LYS A 271 -14.24 7.55 -17.90
C LYS A 271 -14.31 6.21 -17.19
N LEU A 272 -15.21 5.35 -17.67
CA LEU A 272 -15.17 3.94 -17.32
C LEU A 272 -13.96 3.30 -18.01
N LEU A 273 -13.11 2.65 -17.22
CA LEU A 273 -11.90 1.98 -17.70
C LEU A 273 -12.04 0.45 -17.55
N PRO A 274 -11.50 -0.37 -18.47
CA PRO A 274 -11.65 -1.83 -18.46
C PRO A 274 -11.19 -2.51 -17.16
N GLU A 275 -10.21 -1.93 -16.47
CA GLU A 275 -9.69 -2.37 -15.17
C GLU A 275 -10.77 -2.37 -14.08
N SER A 276 -11.89 -1.66 -14.30
CA SER A 276 -13.03 -1.61 -13.38
C SER A 276 -13.95 -2.84 -13.47
N TRP A 277 -13.77 -3.69 -14.47
CA TRP A 277 -14.62 -4.85 -14.72
C TRP A 277 -14.70 -5.77 -13.50
N GLY A 278 -15.93 -6.05 -13.05
CA GLY A 278 -16.20 -6.91 -11.90
C GLY A 278 -15.95 -6.26 -10.52
N PHE A 279 -15.46 -5.01 -10.47
CA PHE A 279 -15.21 -4.28 -9.22
C PHE A 279 -16.17 -3.10 -9.04
N LEU A 280 -16.34 -2.28 -10.07
CA LEU A 280 -17.32 -1.20 -10.11
C LEU A 280 -18.41 -1.52 -11.12
N CYS A 281 -19.66 -1.20 -10.79
CA CYS A 281 -20.78 -1.38 -11.70
C CYS A 281 -20.66 -0.35 -12.86
N PRO A 282 -20.65 -0.80 -14.14
CA PRO A 282 -20.53 0.11 -15.27
C PRO A 282 -21.81 0.91 -15.55
N VAL A 283 -22.94 0.50 -14.96
CA VAL A 283 -24.27 1.10 -15.18
C VAL A 283 -24.67 2.02 -14.03
N HIS A 284 -24.37 1.62 -12.79
CA HIS A 284 -24.89 2.30 -11.59
C HIS A 284 -24.04 3.53 -11.22
N THR A 285 -24.16 4.59 -12.02
CA THR A 285 -23.66 5.94 -11.74
C THR A 285 -24.79 6.94 -12.02
N PRO A 286 -25.00 7.97 -11.18
CA PRO A 286 -26.03 8.97 -11.43
C PRO A 286 -25.66 9.88 -12.61
N ASP A 287 -26.67 10.37 -13.32
CA ASP A 287 -26.51 11.38 -14.36
C ASP A 287 -26.15 12.77 -13.80
N GLY A 288 -25.70 13.66 -14.68
CA GLY A 288 -25.36 15.04 -14.35
C GLY A 288 -23.96 15.23 -13.79
N SER A 289 -23.78 16.19 -12.88
CA SER A 289 -22.48 16.55 -12.32
C SER A 289 -21.70 15.40 -11.65
N PRO A 290 -22.31 14.45 -10.91
CA PRO A 290 -21.59 13.34 -10.29
C PRO A 290 -21.30 12.15 -11.23
N CYS A 291 -21.75 12.19 -12.49
CA CYS A 291 -21.58 11.11 -13.46
C CYS A 291 -20.10 10.70 -13.62
N GLY A 292 -19.82 9.42 -13.42
CA GLY A 292 -18.48 8.82 -13.46
C GLY A 292 -17.61 9.05 -12.22
N LEU A 293 -17.98 9.97 -11.32
CA LEU A 293 -17.27 10.24 -10.06
C LEU A 293 -17.87 9.49 -8.87
N LEU A 294 -19.20 9.36 -8.85
CA LEU A 294 -19.93 8.53 -7.92
C LEU A 294 -20.28 7.21 -8.60
N ASN A 295 -19.65 6.13 -8.17
CA ASN A 295 -19.87 4.79 -8.68
C ASN A 295 -20.30 3.86 -7.55
N HIS A 296 -20.76 2.68 -7.89
CA HIS A 296 -21.12 1.66 -6.92
C HIS A 296 -20.33 0.39 -7.14
N LEU A 297 -19.98 -0.30 -6.05
CA LEU A 297 -19.30 -1.59 -6.11
C LEU A 297 -20.17 -2.62 -6.83
N ALA A 298 -19.56 -3.47 -7.65
CA ALA A 298 -20.20 -4.64 -8.23
C ALA A 298 -20.62 -5.63 -7.12
N ALA A 299 -21.62 -6.46 -7.38
CA ALA A 299 -22.17 -7.38 -6.37
C ALA A 299 -21.12 -8.32 -5.72
N PRO A 300 -20.25 -9.02 -6.47
CA PRO A 300 -19.29 -9.95 -5.88
C PRO A 300 -18.04 -9.25 -5.32
N CYS A 301 -17.93 -7.93 -5.48
CA CYS A 301 -16.76 -7.19 -5.07
C CYS A 301 -16.75 -6.96 -3.54
N GLN A 302 -15.61 -7.28 -2.94
CA GLN A 302 -15.32 -7.10 -1.53
C GLN A 302 -14.17 -6.10 -1.34
N ILE A 303 -14.16 -5.44 -0.18
CA ILE A 303 -13.06 -4.57 0.25
C ILE A 303 -12.48 -5.16 1.52
N LEU A 304 -11.16 -5.30 1.59
CA LEU A 304 -10.49 -5.88 2.75
C LEU A 304 -10.38 -4.84 3.88
N PRO A 305 -11.06 -5.02 5.03
CA PRO A 305 -11.03 -4.01 6.09
C PRO A 305 -9.75 -4.04 6.91
N ASN A 306 -9.19 -5.23 7.11
CA ASN A 306 -8.08 -5.49 8.03
C ASN A 306 -6.94 -6.20 7.31
N PRO A 307 -5.68 -5.98 7.73
CA PRO A 307 -4.58 -6.78 7.25
C PRO A 307 -4.79 -8.26 7.66
N PRO A 308 -4.43 -9.23 6.81
CA PRO A 308 -4.51 -10.63 7.18
C PRO A 308 -3.53 -10.95 8.30
N ASN A 309 -3.93 -11.82 9.23
CA ASN A 309 -3.04 -12.29 10.28
C ASN A 309 -2.19 -13.44 9.72
N PHE A 310 -0.95 -13.14 9.34
CA PHE A 310 -0.01 -14.15 8.85
C PHE A 310 1.42 -13.88 9.30
N ASN A 311 2.21 -14.95 9.40
CA ASN A 311 3.61 -14.86 9.73
C ASN A 311 4.42 -14.45 8.49
N GLN A 312 4.89 -13.20 8.45
CA GLN A 312 5.71 -12.69 7.34
C GLN A 312 6.99 -13.50 7.11
N THR A 313 7.58 -14.09 8.15
CA THR A 313 8.77 -14.95 8.01
C THR A 313 8.42 -16.24 7.28
N GLN A 314 7.27 -16.84 7.59
CA GLN A 314 6.78 -18.01 6.87
C GLN A 314 6.45 -17.67 5.41
N PHE A 315 5.84 -16.52 5.15
CA PHE A 315 5.56 -16.04 3.80
C PHE A 315 6.87 -15.93 3.00
N LYS A 316 7.90 -15.26 3.53
CA LYS A 316 9.21 -15.12 2.89
C LYS A 316 9.91 -16.46 2.68
N ARG A 317 9.73 -17.43 3.59
CA ARG A 317 10.22 -18.80 3.42
C ARG A 317 9.56 -19.50 2.24
N LEU A 318 8.22 -19.45 2.15
CA LEU A 318 7.49 -20.03 1.03
C LEU A 318 7.89 -19.43 -0.32
N LEU A 319 8.15 -18.12 -0.36
CA LEU A 319 8.69 -17.47 -1.57
C LEU A 319 10.06 -18.03 -1.97
N ARG A 320 10.94 -18.26 -0.99
CA ARG A 320 12.26 -18.88 -1.23
C ARG A 320 12.11 -20.31 -1.73
N ASP A 321 11.24 -21.08 -1.10
CA ASP A 321 10.98 -22.48 -1.48
C ASP A 321 10.42 -22.57 -2.91
N ALA A 322 9.69 -21.55 -3.36
CA ALA A 322 9.18 -21.44 -4.72
C ALA A 322 10.20 -20.91 -5.75
N GLY A 323 11.44 -20.58 -5.34
CA GLY A 323 12.52 -20.16 -6.24
C GLY A 323 12.91 -18.68 -6.18
N MET A 324 12.41 -17.90 -5.22
CA MET A 324 12.87 -16.52 -5.00
C MET A 324 14.28 -16.48 -4.42
N ILE A 325 15.16 -15.67 -5.02
CA ILE A 325 16.50 -15.39 -4.50
C ILE A 325 16.41 -14.31 -3.40
N PRO A 326 16.96 -14.55 -2.19
CA PRO A 326 16.93 -13.56 -1.12
C PRO A 326 17.62 -12.24 -1.49
N LYS A 327 17.11 -11.12 -0.96
CA LYS A 327 17.61 -9.77 -1.28
C LYS A 327 19.09 -9.55 -0.92
N GLU A 328 19.63 -10.28 0.06
CA GLU A 328 21.02 -10.17 0.51
C GLU A 328 22.01 -10.50 -0.61
N MET A 329 21.62 -11.33 -1.58
CA MET A 329 22.41 -11.68 -2.75
C MET A 329 22.27 -10.66 -3.89
N GLY A 330 21.44 -9.63 -3.71
CA GLY A 330 20.97 -8.74 -4.77
C GLY A 330 22.05 -7.98 -5.54
N ILE A 331 23.14 -7.57 -4.88
CA ILE A 331 24.22 -6.78 -5.50
C ILE A 331 24.99 -7.61 -6.53
N ASN A 332 25.08 -8.93 -6.32
CA ASN A 332 25.77 -9.86 -7.22
C ASN A 332 24.90 -10.32 -8.39
N LEU A 333 23.60 -10.01 -8.36
CA LEU A 333 22.69 -10.36 -9.44
C LEU A 333 22.74 -9.30 -10.53
N GLY A 334 22.82 -9.76 -11.78
CA GLY A 334 22.81 -8.86 -12.94
C GLY A 334 21.51 -8.08 -13.08
N HIS A 335 21.55 -7.01 -13.87
CA HIS A 335 20.43 -6.10 -14.14
C HIS A 335 19.14 -6.76 -14.62
N ARG A 336 19.25 -7.96 -15.18
CA ARG A 336 18.17 -8.73 -15.80
C ARG A 336 17.20 -9.28 -14.75
N TYR A 337 17.67 -9.50 -13.52
CA TYR A 337 16.83 -10.01 -12.43
C TYR A 337 15.79 -8.98 -11.99
N CYS A 338 14.53 -9.42 -11.94
CA CYS A 338 13.38 -8.66 -11.50
C CYS A 338 13.29 -8.64 -9.97
N SER A 339 12.82 -7.54 -9.41
CA SER A 339 12.58 -7.42 -7.97
C SER A 339 11.29 -8.14 -7.58
N VAL A 340 11.32 -8.88 -6.48
CA VAL A 340 10.13 -9.43 -5.81
C VAL A 340 9.81 -8.52 -4.63
N CYS A 341 8.62 -7.90 -4.67
CA CYS A 341 8.16 -6.95 -3.66
C CYS A 341 6.98 -7.55 -2.88
N LEU A 342 7.00 -7.43 -1.56
CA LEU A 342 5.87 -7.75 -0.68
C LEU A 342 5.46 -6.47 0.04
N ASP A 343 4.21 -6.04 -0.14
CA ASP A 343 3.65 -4.81 0.46
C ASP A 343 4.54 -3.58 0.24
N GLY A 344 5.14 -3.46 -0.96
CA GLY A 344 6.02 -2.36 -1.32
C GLY A 344 7.44 -2.42 -0.73
N VAL A 345 7.85 -3.56 -0.13
CA VAL A 345 9.21 -3.81 0.34
C VAL A 345 9.89 -4.87 -0.52
N VAL A 346 11.13 -4.62 -0.97
CA VAL A 346 11.91 -5.60 -1.73
C VAL A 346 12.32 -6.75 -0.80
N VAL A 347 11.81 -7.95 -1.08
CA VAL A 347 12.11 -9.16 -0.29
C VAL A 347 13.13 -10.08 -0.99
N GLY A 348 13.25 -9.96 -2.31
CA GLY A 348 14.15 -10.79 -3.08
C GLY A 348 14.11 -10.45 -4.56
N TYR A 349 14.63 -11.38 -5.35
CA TYR A 349 14.78 -11.27 -6.79
C TYR A 349 14.40 -12.58 -7.47
N VAL A 350 14.02 -12.50 -8.75
CA VAL A 350 13.69 -13.65 -9.57
C VAL A 350 14.21 -13.43 -10.99
N ASP A 351 14.59 -14.51 -11.66
CA ASP A 351 14.88 -14.47 -13.09
C ASP A 351 13.56 -14.20 -13.85
N PRO A 352 13.52 -13.25 -14.81
CA PRO A 352 12.34 -13.00 -15.63
C PRO A 352 11.75 -14.26 -16.28
N GLU A 353 12.58 -15.25 -16.62
CA GLU A 353 12.11 -16.50 -17.24
C GLU A 353 11.26 -17.34 -16.27
N ASN A 354 11.56 -17.27 -14.97
CA ASN A 354 10.91 -18.07 -13.93
C ASN A 354 9.77 -17.33 -13.20
N ILE A 355 9.50 -16.06 -13.54
CA ILE A 355 8.54 -15.23 -12.81
C ILE A 355 7.10 -15.77 -12.87
N THR A 356 6.69 -16.31 -14.02
CA THR A 356 5.35 -16.87 -14.22
C THR A 356 5.20 -18.16 -13.41
N ALA A 357 6.17 -19.07 -13.49
CA ALA A 357 6.18 -20.31 -12.72
C ALA A 357 6.18 -20.05 -11.20
N LEU A 358 6.94 -19.05 -10.75
CA LEU A 358 6.92 -18.59 -9.36
C LEU A 358 5.53 -18.07 -8.97
N ALA A 359 4.91 -17.22 -9.79
CA ALA A 359 3.57 -16.70 -9.52
C ALA A 359 2.50 -17.79 -9.45
N ASP A 360 2.56 -18.80 -10.33
CA ASP A 360 1.63 -19.93 -10.33
C ASP A 360 1.82 -20.82 -9.10
N THR A 361 3.06 -21.02 -8.66
CA THR A 361 3.34 -21.73 -7.39
C THR A 361 2.78 -20.96 -6.19
N ILE A 362 2.90 -19.63 -6.18
CA ILE A 362 2.32 -18.77 -5.12
C ILE A 362 0.79 -18.82 -5.15
N ARG A 363 0.16 -18.84 -6.34
CA ARG A 363 -1.29 -19.06 -6.48
C ARG A 363 -1.70 -20.42 -5.91
N GLY A 364 -0.93 -21.47 -6.16
CA GLY A 364 -1.14 -22.79 -5.53
C GLY A 364 -1.08 -22.73 -3.99
N PHE A 365 -0.16 -21.95 -3.43
CA PHE A 365 -0.10 -21.73 -1.98
C PHE A 365 -1.29 -20.94 -1.43
N LYS A 366 -1.80 -19.97 -2.19
CA LYS A 366 -3.01 -19.19 -1.87
C LYS A 366 -4.27 -20.08 -1.88
N ILE A 367 -4.42 -20.94 -2.89
CA ILE A 367 -5.58 -21.84 -3.02
C ILE A 367 -5.53 -22.95 -1.95
N SER A 368 -4.36 -23.49 -1.64
CA SER A 368 -4.19 -24.50 -0.58
C SER A 368 -4.27 -23.93 0.84
N GLY A 369 -4.51 -22.63 1.01
CA GLY A 369 -4.64 -21.98 2.32
C GLY A 369 -3.32 -21.75 3.06
N LYS A 370 -2.16 -22.00 2.43
CA LYS A 370 -0.83 -21.70 3.00
C LYS A 370 -0.53 -20.20 3.03
N LEU A 371 -1.13 -19.43 2.11
CA LEU A 371 -1.06 -17.98 2.05
C LEU A 371 -2.45 -17.36 2.22
N PRO A 372 -2.56 -16.08 2.63
CA PRO A 372 -3.85 -15.41 2.74
C PRO A 372 -4.65 -15.46 1.42
N LYS A 373 -5.94 -15.82 1.51
CA LYS A 373 -6.85 -15.99 0.35
C LYS A 373 -6.87 -14.78 -0.60
N HIS A 374 -6.70 -13.57 -0.06
CA HIS A 374 -6.75 -12.30 -0.79
C HIS A 374 -5.38 -11.67 -1.11
N THR A 375 -4.33 -12.50 -1.14
CA THR A 375 -3.01 -12.07 -1.62
C THR A 375 -3.12 -11.73 -3.10
N GLU A 376 -2.80 -10.49 -3.46
CA GLU A 376 -2.68 -10.06 -4.86
C GLU A 376 -1.33 -10.48 -5.41
N ILE A 377 -1.33 -11.06 -6.60
CA ILE A 377 -0.13 -11.61 -7.25
C ILE A 377 -0.03 -11.00 -8.64
N THR A 378 0.89 -10.04 -8.81
CA THR A 378 1.08 -9.32 -10.08
C THR A 378 2.45 -9.65 -10.68
N PRO A 379 2.56 -10.66 -11.56
CA PRO A 379 3.79 -10.97 -12.27
C PRO A 379 3.94 -10.12 -13.54
N ILE A 380 5.00 -9.31 -13.61
CA ILE A 380 5.35 -8.50 -14.78
C ILE A 380 6.71 -8.96 -15.30
N LYS A 381 6.69 -9.73 -16.40
CA LYS A 381 7.87 -10.44 -16.90
C LYS A 381 8.91 -9.53 -17.52
N ASP A 382 8.49 -8.66 -18.43
CA ASP A 382 9.38 -7.80 -19.18
C ASP A 382 8.73 -6.42 -19.43
N MET A 383 9.47 -5.54 -20.10
CA MET A 383 9.01 -4.19 -20.44
C MET A 383 8.24 -4.14 -21.77
N LYS A 384 7.73 -5.26 -22.32
CA LYS A 384 7.02 -5.23 -23.62
C LYS A 384 5.78 -4.37 -23.58
N ASP A 385 5.03 -4.46 -22.48
CA ASP A 385 3.88 -3.59 -22.21
C ASP A 385 4.27 -2.22 -21.65
N ARG A 386 5.59 -1.92 -21.65
CA ARG A 386 6.18 -0.72 -21.07
C ARG A 386 5.79 -0.50 -19.61
N VAL A 387 5.55 -1.57 -18.86
CA VAL A 387 5.40 -1.54 -17.41
C VAL A 387 6.72 -1.97 -16.78
N PHE A 388 7.03 -1.45 -15.60
CA PHE A 388 8.27 -1.82 -14.92
C PHE A 388 8.20 -3.28 -14.42
N PRO A 389 9.17 -4.14 -14.79
CA PRO A 389 9.08 -5.57 -14.53
C PRO A 389 9.39 -5.90 -13.07
N GLY A 390 8.74 -6.93 -12.55
CA GLY A 390 8.76 -7.27 -11.13
C GLY A 390 7.64 -8.25 -10.77
N LEU A 391 7.80 -8.94 -9.64
CA LEU A 391 6.71 -9.66 -9.01
C LEU A 391 6.24 -8.83 -7.82
N TYR A 392 5.04 -8.26 -7.93
CA TYR A 392 4.45 -7.43 -6.89
C TYR A 392 3.38 -8.23 -6.15
N LEU A 393 3.61 -8.42 -4.85
CA LEU A 393 2.73 -9.13 -3.94
C LEU A 393 2.16 -8.13 -2.94
N SER A 394 0.85 -8.15 -2.75
CA SER A 394 0.19 -7.29 -1.77
C SER A 394 -0.80 -8.05 -0.90
N THR A 395 -0.71 -7.77 0.39
CA THR A 395 -1.58 -8.26 1.46
C THR A 395 -2.22 -7.12 2.24
N THR A 396 -2.04 -5.86 1.80
CA THR A 396 -2.54 -4.68 2.49
C THR A 396 -4.07 -4.63 2.58
N PRO A 397 -4.64 -3.98 3.62
CA PRO A 397 -6.07 -3.68 3.68
C PRO A 397 -6.45 -2.62 2.64
N ALA A 398 -7.73 -2.21 2.60
CA ALA A 398 -8.31 -1.21 1.71
C ALA A 398 -8.32 -1.56 0.22
N ARG A 399 -7.85 -2.76 -0.16
CA ARG A 399 -7.88 -3.24 -1.55
C ARG A 399 -9.22 -3.85 -1.92
N LEU A 400 -9.55 -3.71 -3.20
CA LEU A 400 -10.68 -4.36 -3.85
C LEU A 400 -10.31 -5.78 -4.23
N THR A 401 -11.20 -6.73 -3.98
CA THR A 401 -11.09 -8.11 -4.43
C THR A 401 -12.40 -8.61 -5.00
N ARG A 402 -12.34 -9.58 -5.90
CA ARG A 402 -13.51 -10.31 -6.40
C ARG A 402 -13.17 -11.79 -6.60
N PRO A 403 -14.14 -12.69 -6.44
CA PRO A 403 -13.95 -14.11 -6.71
C PRO A 403 -13.94 -14.39 -8.22
N VAL A 404 -13.11 -15.35 -8.63
CA VAL A 404 -13.08 -15.99 -9.96
C VAL A 404 -12.86 -17.49 -9.78
N TYR A 405 -13.19 -18.28 -10.79
CA TYR A 405 -12.88 -19.71 -10.78
C TYR A 405 -11.47 -19.96 -11.34
N ASN A 406 -10.63 -20.62 -10.56
CA ASN A 406 -9.34 -21.12 -10.99
C ASN A 406 -9.50 -22.51 -11.65
N LEU A 407 -9.20 -22.59 -12.95
CA LEU A 407 -9.42 -23.80 -13.75
C LEU A 407 -8.45 -24.93 -13.40
N GLN A 408 -7.20 -24.62 -13.03
CA GLN A 408 -6.22 -25.64 -12.64
C GLN A 408 -6.63 -26.34 -11.35
N ALA A 409 -7.05 -25.57 -10.35
CA ALA A 409 -7.55 -26.12 -9.09
C ALA A 409 -8.83 -26.95 -9.29
N ARG A 410 -9.75 -26.47 -10.13
CA ARG A 410 -11.00 -27.17 -10.43
C ARG A 410 -10.76 -28.50 -11.16
N ASN A 411 -9.81 -28.55 -12.09
CA ASN A 411 -9.46 -29.78 -12.80
C ASN A 411 -8.79 -30.80 -11.88
N ASN A 412 -7.89 -30.35 -11.00
CA ASN A 412 -7.25 -31.22 -10.00
C ASN A 412 -8.29 -31.85 -9.05
N ASN A 413 -9.30 -31.07 -8.62
CA ASN A 413 -10.37 -31.57 -7.77
C ASN A 413 -11.32 -32.55 -8.50
N LYS A 414 -11.58 -32.35 -9.80
CA LYS A 414 -12.35 -33.34 -10.60
C LYS A 414 -11.60 -34.67 -10.72
N SER A 415 -10.27 -34.63 -10.86
CA SER A 415 -9.45 -35.86 -10.90
C SER A 415 -9.34 -36.57 -9.54
N SER A 416 -9.37 -35.84 -8.41
CA SER A 416 -9.42 -36.47 -7.08
C SER A 416 -10.79 -37.04 -6.75
N ASN A 417 -11.87 -36.33 -7.09
CA ASN A 417 -13.24 -36.81 -6.88
C ASN A 417 -13.60 -37.98 -7.79
N GLY A 418 -13.04 -38.07 -9.00
CA GLY A 418 -13.17 -39.28 -9.85
C GLY A 418 -12.44 -40.52 -9.31
N LEU A 419 -11.52 -40.35 -8.35
CA LEU A 419 -10.86 -41.43 -7.62
C LEU A 419 -11.64 -41.81 -6.35
N GLU A 420 -12.29 -40.84 -5.70
CA GLU A 420 -13.18 -41.08 -4.56
C GLU A 420 -14.54 -41.65 -4.99
N GLU A 421 -15.13 -41.22 -6.10
CA GLU A 421 -16.34 -41.85 -6.68
C GLU A 421 -16.11 -43.31 -7.09
N LYS A 422 -14.87 -43.67 -7.48
CA LYS A 422 -14.50 -45.08 -7.72
C LYS A 422 -14.36 -45.87 -6.42
N LYS A 423 -13.92 -45.24 -5.32
CA LYS A 423 -13.87 -45.87 -3.99
C LYS A 423 -15.26 -45.97 -3.34
N ALA A 424 -16.11 -44.96 -3.49
CA ALA A 424 -17.50 -44.96 -3.01
C ALA A 424 -18.33 -46.03 -3.75
N LYS A 425 -18.18 -46.17 -5.08
CA LYS A 425 -18.81 -47.27 -5.84
C LYS A 425 -18.30 -48.67 -5.53
N THR A 426 -17.22 -48.81 -4.76
CA THR A 426 -16.75 -50.12 -4.26
C THR A 426 -17.16 -50.35 -2.80
N MET A 427 -17.80 -49.37 -2.15
CA MET A 427 -18.26 -49.43 -0.75
C MET A 427 -19.78 -49.26 -0.60
N GLU A 428 -20.52 -48.88 -1.64
CA GLU A 428 -21.99 -48.74 -1.66
C GLU A 428 -22.78 -50.04 -1.93
N GLU A 429 -22.16 -51.22 -1.75
CA GLU A 429 -22.92 -52.50 -1.70
C GLU A 429 -23.28 -52.96 -0.28
N GLU A 430 -22.87 -52.24 0.78
CA GLU A 430 -23.26 -52.58 2.15
C GLU A 430 -23.52 -51.32 3.00
N ASN A 431 -24.82 -51.02 3.18
CA ASN A 431 -25.50 -50.47 4.37
C ASN A 431 -26.52 -49.39 4.01
N ASP A 432 -27.78 -49.82 3.98
CA ASP A 432 -28.98 -49.00 4.14
C ASP A 432 -29.19 -48.66 5.64
N GLU A 433 -30.02 -47.62 5.87
CA GLU A 433 -30.62 -47.17 7.15
C GLU A 433 -29.81 -46.13 7.97
N ASP A 434 -30.17 -44.85 7.83
CA ASP A 434 -31.09 -44.13 8.74
C ASP A 434 -30.91 -42.60 8.63
N ASP A 435 -32.05 -41.91 8.50
CA ASP A 435 -32.20 -40.45 8.57
C ASP A 435 -32.02 -39.94 10.01
N ASP A 436 -31.30 -38.83 10.20
CA ASP A 436 -31.70 -37.82 11.19
C ASP A 436 -30.99 -36.46 10.99
N GLU A 437 -31.76 -35.40 11.27
CA GLU A 437 -31.50 -33.98 11.05
C GLU A 437 -30.30 -33.42 11.85
N GLU A 438 -29.47 -32.58 11.23
CA GLU A 438 -28.79 -31.49 11.96
C GLU A 438 -28.71 -30.18 11.16
N ARG A 439 -29.27 -29.13 11.76
CA ARG A 439 -29.04 -27.73 11.40
C ARG A 439 -27.55 -27.40 11.59
N LYS A 440 -26.81 -27.34 10.49
CA LYS A 440 -25.47 -26.74 10.45
C LYS A 440 -25.56 -25.24 10.23
N ASP A 441 -24.76 -24.51 10.99
CA ASP A 441 -24.60 -23.07 10.93
C ASP A 441 -24.29 -22.59 9.49
N MET A 442 -24.90 -21.47 9.10
CA MET A 442 -24.78 -20.86 7.77
C MET A 442 -23.35 -20.48 7.35
N ASP A 443 -22.37 -20.56 8.27
CA ASP A 443 -20.95 -20.33 7.98
C ASP A 443 -20.23 -21.61 7.47
N GLU A 444 -20.76 -22.81 7.73
CA GLU A 444 -20.16 -24.08 7.26
C GLU A 444 -20.63 -24.50 5.86
N ILE A 445 -21.83 -24.07 5.43
CA ILE A 445 -22.37 -24.37 4.09
C ILE A 445 -21.58 -23.64 2.97
N HIS A 446 -20.72 -22.68 3.31
CA HIS A 446 -19.84 -22.01 2.35
C HIS A 446 -18.50 -22.73 2.11
N ASN A 447 -18.11 -23.72 2.92
CA ASN A 447 -16.78 -24.33 2.78
C ASN A 447 -16.70 -25.40 1.68
N ASP A 448 -17.76 -26.14 1.37
CA ASP A 448 -17.72 -27.19 0.33
C ASP A 448 -17.86 -26.65 -1.11
N ASN A 449 -18.37 -25.41 -1.27
CA ASN A 449 -18.51 -24.75 -2.58
C ASN A 449 -17.33 -23.81 -2.93
N ASP A 450 -16.35 -23.63 -2.03
CA ASP A 450 -15.18 -22.75 -2.23
C ASP A 450 -14.06 -23.44 -3.06
N ALA A 451 -14.26 -24.71 -3.43
CA ALA A 451 -13.33 -25.52 -4.21
C ALA A 451 -13.02 -24.91 -5.58
N GLY A 452 -11.86 -24.25 -5.68
CA GLY A 452 -11.39 -23.61 -6.91
C GLY A 452 -11.81 -22.15 -7.07
N ILE A 453 -12.30 -21.47 -6.03
CA ILE A 453 -12.48 -20.02 -6.03
C ILE A 453 -11.15 -19.33 -5.70
N GLU A 454 -10.75 -18.40 -6.54
CA GLU A 454 -9.59 -17.54 -6.37
C GLU A 454 -10.03 -16.08 -6.27
N TRP A 455 -9.50 -15.35 -5.29
CA TRP A 455 -9.76 -13.91 -5.14
C TRP A 455 -8.70 -13.10 -5.85
N ILE A 456 -9.11 -12.24 -6.80
CA ILE A 456 -8.20 -11.38 -7.56
C ILE A 456 -8.50 -9.91 -7.32
N SER A 457 -7.52 -9.05 -7.56
CA SER A 457 -7.60 -7.60 -7.44
C SER A 457 -7.60 -6.91 -8.82
N PRO A 458 -7.90 -5.60 -8.88
CA PRO A 458 -7.87 -4.85 -10.14
C PRO A 458 -6.50 -4.83 -10.84
N MET A 459 -5.39 -4.77 -10.10
CA MET A 459 -4.04 -4.78 -10.69
C MET A 459 -3.68 -6.15 -11.25
N GLU A 460 -3.96 -7.22 -10.51
CA GLU A 460 -3.73 -8.60 -10.98
C GLU A 460 -4.56 -8.90 -12.23
N GLN A 461 -5.81 -8.42 -12.29
CA GLN A 461 -6.69 -8.59 -13.44
C GLN A 461 -6.11 -8.05 -14.76
N CYS A 462 -5.27 -7.00 -14.72
CA CYS A 462 -4.65 -6.46 -15.94
C CYS A 462 -3.70 -7.45 -16.64
N PHE A 463 -3.24 -8.48 -15.94
CA PHE A 463 -2.27 -9.46 -16.45
C PHE A 463 -2.85 -10.88 -16.51
N LEU A 464 -4.15 -11.04 -16.26
CA LEU A 464 -4.84 -12.33 -16.30
C LEU A 464 -5.76 -12.43 -17.51
N ASN A 465 -5.79 -13.62 -18.12
CA ASN A 465 -6.80 -13.98 -19.10
C ASN A 465 -7.97 -14.64 -18.37
N ILE A 466 -9.13 -13.97 -18.36
CA ILE A 466 -10.31 -14.43 -17.64
C ILE A 466 -11.45 -14.57 -18.65
N ALA A 467 -11.86 -15.82 -18.92
CA ALA A 467 -13.03 -16.09 -19.75
C ALA A 467 -14.31 -15.59 -19.05
N CYS A 468 -15.21 -14.97 -19.81
CA CYS A 468 -16.49 -14.48 -19.26
C CYS A 468 -17.47 -15.64 -19.04
N VAL A 469 -17.53 -16.57 -20.00
CA VAL A 469 -18.27 -17.82 -19.91
C VAL A 469 -17.34 -19.00 -20.22
N PRO A 470 -17.68 -20.23 -19.77
CA PRO A 470 -16.86 -21.42 -20.03
C PRO A 470 -16.58 -21.65 -21.52
N ASP A 471 -17.51 -21.29 -22.40
CA ASP A 471 -17.40 -21.49 -23.85
C ASP A 471 -16.37 -20.56 -24.52
N ASP A 472 -15.99 -19.45 -23.88
CA ASP A 472 -14.98 -18.52 -24.39
C ASP A 472 -13.55 -19.01 -24.10
N TYR A 473 -13.40 -20.05 -23.28
CA TYR A 473 -12.10 -20.57 -22.88
C TYR A 473 -11.35 -21.15 -24.08
N ARG A 474 -10.08 -20.74 -24.21
CA ARG A 474 -9.13 -21.26 -25.19
C ARG A 474 -7.85 -21.61 -24.45
N GLU A 475 -7.33 -22.80 -24.73
CA GLU A 475 -6.07 -23.31 -24.15
C GLU A 475 -4.84 -22.50 -24.56
#